data_AF-A0A1Q6TUE0-F1
#
_entry.id   AF-A0A1Q6TUE0-F1
#
_cell.length_a   1.000
_cell.length_b   1.000
_cell.length_c   1.000
_cell.angle_alpha   90.00
_cell.angle_beta   90.00
_cell.angle_gamma   90.00
#
_symmetry.space_group_name_H-M   'P 1'
#
loop_
_entity.id
_entity.type
_entity.pdbx_description
1 polymer ?
#
loop_
_entity_poly.entity_id
_entity_poly.type
_entity_poly.pdbx_seq_one_letter_code
_entity_poly.pdbx_strand_id
1 'polypeptide(L)'
;MELERKKIQRALYFVVYALLPVGIFYLMEAYEHNALLEVRTEAQFFNIFIFELLAWIIYLAIGHMCAAARVILGIAMAFGITNHYVMKFRSTPFVPWDIFSVRTATSVAENYDFTPDLRMVIVTLIFIAAIVLSRFLKKAPKIKLQVRLGTLLVSVLVTCLFVNTLQKEDFQTKHYLYPFLFTPAYMTEVNGMAVTFAMNLAYVVVDKPQGYSAEDAKKTLESYEKTEDTKQDTQDLPNIIVIMDEAFSDLAVLGDLQTNEDYMPFMHKMQQGQKNTITGYAQVSVCGGNTANSEFEFLTGDTMAFLPSGSIAYQQYIKQDTPSLASYLKSLGYATYAQHPYYANGWDRERVYPLLGFEHMDFIEDYTNVSYVRKYISDASDMQHIIDTYEKKEAGKPAFIFNVTMQNHGGYTDVYPNFENDIQAQYNSDALNQYLSLIHKTDAALEDLVSYFSKVDEKTVIVFFGDHQPSDAVANQIEMASGVDPSDMNSEQQKKRYQVPYLVWANYDIGEASDQNTSLNYLSAQVLKAAGVPTSAYQNYFLELSNTYPVLSAAGSTENVGANKDALLTYRKLQYYNLFERNK
;
A
#
# COMPACT_ATOMS: atom_id res chain seq x y z
N MET A 1 11.46 -40.11 -48.34
CA MET A 1 10.61 -38.91 -48.48
C MET A 1 9.52 -38.80 -47.40
N GLU A 2 8.59 -39.75 -47.23
CA GLU A 2 7.48 -39.58 -46.27
C GLU A 2 7.92 -39.55 -44.79
N LEU A 3 8.91 -40.37 -44.42
CA LEU A 3 9.49 -40.38 -43.08
C LEU A 3 10.21 -39.07 -42.73
N GLU A 4 10.95 -38.50 -43.70
CA GLU A 4 11.60 -37.19 -43.53
C GLU A 4 10.58 -36.07 -43.43
N ARG A 5 9.53 -36.09 -44.25
CA ARG A 5 8.42 -35.12 -44.16
C ARG A 5 7.75 -35.14 -42.78
N LYS A 6 7.53 -36.33 -42.20
CA LYS A 6 7.00 -36.47 -40.83
C LYS A 6 7.98 -35.96 -39.76
N LYS A 7 9.29 -36.18 -39.92
CA LYS A 7 10.32 -35.63 -39.01
C LYS A 7 10.38 -34.11 -39.07
N ILE A 8 10.37 -33.53 -40.27
CA ILE A 8 10.37 -32.06 -40.50
C ILE A 8 9.11 -31.43 -39.90
N GLN A 9 7.94 -32.01 -40.17
CA GLN A 9 6.67 -31.53 -39.60
C GLN A 9 6.66 -31.61 -38.07
N ARG A 10 7.24 -32.67 -37.50
CA ARG A 10 7.39 -32.83 -36.05
C ARG A 10 8.28 -31.73 -35.46
N ALA A 11 9.42 -31.45 -36.09
CA ALA A 11 10.34 -30.40 -35.66
C ALA A 11 9.66 -29.02 -35.74
N LEU A 12 8.91 -28.75 -36.82
CA LEU A 12 8.18 -27.50 -36.98
C LEU A 12 7.18 -27.23 -35.85
N TYR A 13 6.46 -28.25 -35.36
CA TYR A 13 5.56 -28.08 -34.22
C TYR A 13 6.30 -27.62 -32.95
N PHE A 14 7.46 -28.21 -32.67
CA PHE A 14 8.26 -27.82 -31.51
C PHE A 14 8.87 -26.43 -31.66
N VAL A 15 9.35 -26.07 -32.86
CA VAL A 15 9.87 -24.73 -33.14
C VAL A 15 8.76 -23.69 -32.98
N VAL A 16 7.58 -23.92 -33.55
CA VAL A 16 6.44 -22.99 -33.38
C VAL A 16 6.04 -22.87 -31.92
N TYR A 17 6.05 -23.97 -31.15
CA TYR A 17 5.75 -23.92 -29.73
C TYR A 17 6.81 -23.18 -28.91
N ALA A 18 8.10 -23.34 -29.25
CA ALA A 18 9.22 -22.63 -28.61
C ALA A 18 9.38 -21.16 -29.07
N LEU A 19 8.59 -20.70 -30.03
CA LEU A 19 8.51 -19.27 -30.39
C LEU A 19 7.30 -18.59 -29.74
N LEU A 20 6.35 -19.39 -29.23
CA LEU A 20 5.13 -18.87 -28.61
C LEU A 20 5.43 -18.04 -27.35
N PRO A 21 6.32 -18.47 -26.42
CA PRO A 21 6.72 -17.68 -25.25
C PRO A 21 7.28 -16.29 -25.56
N VAL A 22 8.04 -16.16 -26.66
CA VAL A 22 8.56 -14.86 -27.11
C VAL A 22 7.41 -13.90 -27.43
N GLY A 23 6.44 -14.37 -28.22
CA GLY A 23 5.25 -13.58 -28.54
C GLY A 23 4.38 -13.29 -27.31
N ILE A 24 4.26 -14.25 -26.39
CA ILE A 24 3.52 -14.08 -25.13
C ILE A 24 4.12 -12.95 -24.29
N PHE A 25 5.44 -12.93 -24.12
CA PHE A 25 6.12 -11.88 -23.35
C PHE A 25 5.79 -10.50 -23.93
N TYR A 26 6.08 -10.26 -25.21
CA TYR A 26 5.85 -8.94 -25.81
C TYR A 26 4.37 -8.55 -25.83
N LEU A 27 3.44 -9.50 -26.05
CA LEU A 27 2.01 -9.19 -26.00
C LEU A 27 1.51 -8.90 -24.58
N MET A 28 2.05 -9.58 -23.58
CA MET A 28 1.66 -9.34 -22.19
C MET A 28 2.12 -7.96 -21.73
N GLU A 29 3.37 -7.57 -22.01
CA GLU A 29 3.89 -6.24 -21.65
C GLU A 29 3.19 -5.13 -22.45
N ALA A 30 2.77 -5.40 -23.70
CA ALA A 30 2.09 -4.44 -24.57
C ALA A 30 0.72 -3.95 -24.04
N TYR A 31 0.16 -4.59 -23.01
CA TYR A 31 -0.99 -4.01 -22.31
C TYR A 31 -0.64 -2.67 -21.66
N GLU A 32 0.57 -2.55 -21.12
CA GLU A 32 0.99 -1.38 -20.37
C GLU A 32 1.96 -0.52 -21.18
N HIS A 33 2.96 -1.12 -21.83
CA HIS A 33 4.05 -0.34 -22.41
C HIS A 33 4.85 -1.10 -23.49
N ASN A 34 5.86 -0.47 -24.10
CA ASN A 34 6.62 -1.10 -25.19
C ASN A 34 7.89 -1.79 -24.67
N ALA A 35 7.77 -3.09 -24.39
CA ALA A 35 8.87 -3.88 -23.86
C ALA A 35 10.14 -3.97 -24.74
N LEU A 36 10.06 -3.68 -26.05
CA LEU A 36 11.27 -3.63 -26.88
C LEU A 36 12.14 -2.42 -26.56
N LEU A 37 11.54 -1.32 -26.12
CA LEU A 37 12.21 -0.05 -25.87
C LEU A 37 12.57 0.13 -24.39
N GLU A 38 11.70 -0.34 -23.50
CA GLU A 38 11.77 0.01 -22.08
C GLU A 38 12.32 -1.12 -21.20
N VAL A 39 12.00 -2.39 -21.51
CA VAL A 39 12.55 -3.53 -20.75
C VAL A 39 14.00 -3.75 -21.14
N ARG A 40 14.89 -3.85 -20.15
CA ARG A 40 16.33 -4.10 -20.33
C ARG A 40 16.57 -5.41 -21.06
N THR A 41 17.56 -5.45 -21.95
CA THR A 41 17.84 -6.59 -22.84
C THR A 41 17.99 -7.92 -22.11
N GLU A 42 18.75 -7.95 -21.00
CA GLU A 42 18.92 -9.19 -20.23
C GLU A 42 17.62 -9.61 -19.52
N ALA A 43 16.85 -8.63 -19.05
CA ALA A 43 15.55 -8.87 -18.43
C ALA A 43 14.53 -9.41 -19.45
N GLN A 44 14.53 -8.93 -20.71
CA GLN A 44 13.72 -9.52 -21.79
C GLN A 44 14.04 -11.02 -21.95
N PHE A 45 15.32 -11.38 -21.97
CA PHE A 45 15.73 -12.79 -22.07
C PHE A 45 15.22 -13.61 -20.88
N PHE A 46 15.32 -13.10 -19.65
CA PHE A 46 14.83 -13.82 -18.46
C PHE A 46 13.31 -13.96 -18.43
N ASN A 47 12.55 -12.95 -18.84
CA ASN A 47 11.09 -13.05 -18.97
C ASN A 47 10.71 -14.14 -19.98
N ILE A 48 11.33 -14.12 -21.17
CA ILE A 48 11.12 -15.14 -22.19
C ILE A 48 11.47 -16.52 -21.65
N PHE A 49 12.57 -16.65 -20.89
CA PHE A 49 12.98 -17.90 -20.29
C PHE A 49 11.97 -18.41 -19.23
N ILE A 50 11.38 -17.53 -18.43
CA ILE A 50 10.28 -17.89 -17.51
C ILE A 50 9.08 -18.41 -18.31
N PHE A 51 8.66 -17.70 -19.36
CA PHE A 51 7.54 -18.14 -20.20
C PHE A 51 7.83 -19.45 -20.94
N GLU A 52 9.07 -19.69 -21.36
CA GLU A 52 9.50 -20.98 -21.90
C GLU A 52 9.31 -22.10 -20.87
N LEU A 53 9.86 -21.94 -19.66
CA LEU A 53 9.73 -22.94 -18.60
C LEU A 53 8.26 -23.23 -18.29
N LEU A 54 7.43 -22.19 -18.16
CA LEU A 54 5.99 -22.34 -17.93
C LEU A 54 5.28 -23.05 -19.10
N ALA A 55 5.60 -22.68 -20.35
CA ALA A 55 5.00 -23.31 -21.54
C ALA A 55 5.31 -24.80 -21.61
N TRP A 56 6.56 -25.18 -21.33
CA TRP A 56 6.97 -26.57 -21.31
C TRP A 56 6.36 -27.33 -20.13
N ILE A 57 6.32 -26.75 -18.93
CA ILE A 57 5.64 -27.36 -17.77
C ILE A 57 4.17 -27.64 -18.09
N ILE A 58 3.44 -26.67 -18.62
CA ILE A 58 2.02 -26.82 -18.98
C ILE A 58 1.84 -27.89 -20.07
N TYR A 59 2.70 -27.88 -21.09
CA TYR A 59 2.64 -28.91 -22.14
C TYR A 59 2.96 -30.31 -21.62
N LEU A 60 3.93 -30.45 -20.74
CA LEU A 60 4.29 -31.72 -20.12
C LEU A 60 3.22 -32.17 -19.11
N ALA A 61 2.52 -31.27 -18.43
CA ALA A 61 1.40 -31.64 -17.56
C ALA A 61 0.20 -32.17 -18.38
N ILE A 62 -0.23 -31.40 -19.39
CA ILE A 62 -1.43 -31.71 -20.18
C ILE A 62 -1.16 -32.82 -21.21
N GLY A 63 0.02 -32.85 -21.81
CA GLY A 63 0.41 -33.77 -22.89
C GLY A 63 -0.20 -33.45 -24.25
N HIS A 64 -0.84 -32.29 -24.40
CA HIS A 64 -1.48 -31.87 -25.65
C HIS A 64 -1.11 -30.43 -25.99
N MET A 65 -0.25 -30.25 -27.01
CA MET A 65 0.39 -28.96 -27.32
C MET A 65 -0.61 -27.84 -27.62
N CYS A 66 -1.68 -28.12 -28.37
CA CYS A 66 -2.74 -27.13 -28.63
C CYS A 66 -3.48 -26.71 -27.36
N ALA A 67 -3.75 -27.63 -26.43
CA ALA A 67 -4.41 -27.28 -25.18
C ALA A 67 -3.46 -26.49 -24.27
N ALA A 68 -2.19 -26.90 -24.20
CA ALA A 68 -1.16 -26.19 -23.46
C ALA A 68 -0.93 -24.75 -23.96
N ALA A 69 -0.84 -24.56 -25.28
CA ALA A 69 -0.74 -23.24 -25.89
C ALA A 69 -1.92 -22.33 -25.49
N ARG A 70 -3.15 -22.87 -25.48
CA ARG A 70 -4.34 -22.11 -25.08
C ARG A 70 -4.32 -21.74 -23.61
N VAL A 71 -3.87 -22.66 -22.74
CA VAL A 71 -3.78 -22.40 -21.30
C VAL A 71 -2.76 -21.31 -21.02
N ILE A 72 -1.55 -21.38 -21.57
CA ILE A 72 -0.54 -20.35 -21.30
C ILE A 72 -0.91 -19.00 -21.91
N LEU A 73 -1.47 -18.97 -23.14
CA LEU A 73 -1.99 -17.73 -23.74
C LEU A 73 -3.11 -17.11 -22.90
N GLY A 74 -4.02 -17.94 -22.36
CA GLY A 74 -5.10 -17.48 -21.50
C GLY A 74 -4.60 -16.94 -20.16
N ILE A 75 -3.63 -17.62 -19.53
CA ILE A 75 -3.00 -17.15 -18.28
C ILE A 75 -2.29 -15.81 -18.52
N ALA A 76 -1.47 -15.69 -19.55
CA ALA A 76 -0.75 -14.46 -19.85
C ALA A 76 -1.68 -13.30 -20.21
N MET A 77 -2.76 -13.57 -20.96
CA MET A 77 -3.78 -12.57 -21.27
C MET A 77 -4.49 -12.09 -19.99
N ALA A 78 -4.93 -12.99 -19.13
CA ALA A 78 -5.58 -12.64 -17.88
C ALA A 78 -4.64 -11.84 -16.97
N PHE A 79 -3.37 -12.27 -16.87
CA PHE A 79 -2.37 -11.60 -16.07
C PHE A 79 -2.07 -10.17 -16.56
N GLY A 80 -1.88 -9.98 -17.87
CA GLY A 80 -1.66 -8.66 -18.45
C GLY A 80 -2.83 -7.70 -18.24
N ILE A 81 -4.07 -8.19 -18.39
CA ILE A 81 -5.29 -7.42 -18.11
C ILE A 81 -5.36 -7.02 -16.63
N THR A 82 -5.12 -7.99 -15.73
CA THR A 82 -5.11 -7.71 -14.28
C THR A 82 -4.06 -6.65 -13.95
N ASN A 83 -2.83 -6.81 -14.44
CA ASN A 83 -1.76 -5.85 -14.17
C ASN A 83 -2.10 -4.44 -14.68
N HIS A 84 -2.64 -4.30 -15.88
CA HIS A 84 -3.03 -3.00 -16.44
C HIS A 84 -4.04 -2.26 -15.55
N TYR A 85 -5.10 -2.95 -15.11
CA TYR A 85 -6.07 -2.32 -14.21
C TYR A 85 -5.50 -2.05 -12.82
N VAL A 86 -4.69 -2.97 -12.29
CA VAL A 86 -4.03 -2.78 -10.98
C VAL A 86 -3.08 -1.59 -11.00
N MET A 87 -2.31 -1.40 -12.08
CA MET A 87 -1.50 -0.21 -12.32
C MET A 87 -2.36 1.05 -12.41
N LYS A 88 -3.44 1.02 -13.19
CA LYS A 88 -4.38 2.15 -13.33
C LYS A 88 -5.01 2.57 -11.99
N PHE A 89 -5.27 1.62 -11.09
CA PHE A 89 -5.99 1.89 -9.83
C PHE A 89 -5.06 2.23 -8.67
N ARG A 90 -3.84 1.70 -8.64
CA ARG A 90 -2.94 1.78 -7.47
C ARG A 90 -1.55 2.34 -7.77
N SER A 91 -1.25 2.67 -9.02
CA SER A 91 0.11 3.03 -9.49
C SER A 91 1.20 2.02 -9.13
N THR A 92 0.82 0.78 -8.80
CA THR A 92 1.72 -0.30 -8.39
C THR A 92 1.37 -1.58 -9.16
N PRO A 93 2.37 -2.36 -9.59
CA PRO A 93 2.14 -3.55 -10.41
C PRO A 93 1.44 -4.65 -9.61
N PHE A 94 0.91 -5.65 -10.33
CA PHE A 94 0.41 -6.85 -9.71
C PHE A 94 1.55 -7.72 -9.17
N VAL A 95 1.47 -8.06 -7.89
CA VAL A 95 2.54 -8.69 -7.11
C VAL A 95 2.06 -9.99 -6.44
N PRO A 96 2.97 -10.91 -6.01
CA PRO A 96 2.57 -12.26 -5.62
C PRO A 96 1.52 -12.35 -4.52
N TRP A 97 1.52 -11.43 -3.56
CA TRP A 97 0.55 -11.44 -2.46
C TRP A 97 -0.81 -10.86 -2.85
N ASP A 98 -0.96 -10.17 -3.98
CA ASP A 98 -2.27 -9.75 -4.49
C ASP A 98 -3.20 -10.95 -4.75
N ILE A 99 -2.63 -12.14 -4.97
CA ILE A 99 -3.38 -13.41 -5.06
C ILE A 99 -4.16 -13.69 -3.77
N PHE A 100 -3.66 -13.25 -2.61
CA PHE A 100 -4.34 -13.39 -1.32
C PHE A 100 -5.36 -12.27 -1.07
N SER A 101 -5.31 -11.19 -1.86
CA SER A 101 -6.11 -9.97 -1.69
C SER A 101 -7.29 -9.85 -2.67
N VAL A 102 -7.53 -10.86 -3.52
CA VAL A 102 -8.54 -10.84 -4.60
C VAL A 102 -9.96 -10.50 -4.12
N ARG A 103 -10.32 -10.89 -2.89
CA ARG A 103 -11.65 -10.56 -2.32
C ARG A 103 -11.83 -9.06 -2.06
N THR A 104 -10.75 -8.36 -1.70
CA THR A 104 -10.74 -6.91 -1.43
C THR A 104 -10.59 -6.09 -2.70
N ALA A 105 -9.96 -6.63 -3.74
CA ALA A 105 -9.82 -5.93 -5.02
C ALA A 105 -11.18 -5.52 -5.63
N THR A 106 -12.26 -6.24 -5.30
CA THR A 106 -13.62 -5.92 -5.79
C THR A 106 -14.16 -4.61 -5.20
N SER A 107 -13.92 -4.33 -3.91
CA SER A 107 -14.41 -3.10 -3.26
C SER A 107 -13.62 -1.86 -3.68
N VAL A 108 -12.33 -2.03 -4.02
CA VAL A 108 -11.49 -0.99 -4.63
C VAL A 108 -11.90 -0.73 -6.08
N ALA A 109 -12.28 -1.79 -6.80
CA ALA A 109 -12.64 -1.78 -8.21
C ALA A 109 -13.96 -1.03 -8.53
N GLU A 110 -14.96 -1.06 -7.65
CA GLU A 110 -16.33 -0.54 -7.91
C GLU A 110 -16.39 0.90 -8.42
N ASN A 111 -15.32 1.68 -8.21
CA ASN A 111 -15.30 3.10 -8.46
C ASN A 111 -14.44 3.54 -9.64
N TYR A 112 -13.86 2.58 -10.36
CA TYR A 112 -13.01 2.86 -11.51
C TYR A 112 -13.69 2.51 -12.83
N ASP A 113 -13.36 3.30 -13.86
CA ASP A 113 -13.76 3.01 -15.22
C ASP A 113 -12.95 1.82 -15.80
N PHE A 114 -13.66 0.70 -16.00
CA PHE A 114 -13.19 -0.50 -16.68
C PHE A 114 -13.36 -0.45 -18.20
N THR A 115 -13.68 0.72 -18.77
CA THR A 115 -13.71 0.85 -20.22
C THR A 115 -12.32 0.57 -20.76
N PRO A 116 -12.15 -0.50 -21.57
CA PRO A 116 -10.84 -0.85 -22.09
C PRO A 116 -10.43 0.21 -23.12
N ASP A 117 -9.22 0.74 -22.96
CA ASP A 117 -8.68 1.64 -23.97
C ASP A 117 -8.39 0.89 -25.29
N LEU A 118 -8.10 1.66 -26.34
CA LEU A 118 -7.85 1.09 -27.66
C LEU A 118 -6.65 0.12 -27.69
N ARG A 119 -5.59 0.40 -26.90
CA ARG A 119 -4.40 -0.46 -26.81
C ARG A 119 -4.80 -1.80 -26.20
N MET A 120 -5.51 -1.78 -25.07
CA MET A 120 -6.01 -2.97 -24.39
C MET A 120 -6.87 -3.82 -25.33
N VAL A 121 -7.82 -3.21 -26.04
CA VAL A 121 -8.69 -3.92 -27.00
C VAL A 121 -7.86 -4.59 -28.10
N ILE A 122 -6.90 -3.87 -28.70
CA ILE A 122 -6.05 -4.42 -29.77
C ILE A 122 -5.23 -5.61 -29.25
N VAL A 123 -4.57 -5.46 -28.11
CA VAL A 123 -3.72 -6.51 -27.53
C VAL A 123 -4.55 -7.75 -27.18
N THR A 124 -5.73 -7.56 -26.56
CA THR A 124 -6.67 -8.66 -26.27
C THR A 124 -7.12 -9.38 -27.54
N LEU A 125 -7.44 -8.66 -28.62
CA LEU A 125 -7.81 -9.26 -29.91
C LEU A 125 -6.66 -10.08 -30.51
N ILE A 126 -5.41 -9.64 -30.35
CA ILE A 126 -4.24 -10.41 -30.80
C ILE A 126 -4.07 -11.69 -29.97
N PHE A 127 -4.26 -11.65 -28.65
CA PHE A 127 -4.29 -12.85 -27.81
C PHE A 127 -5.38 -13.83 -28.25
N ILE A 128 -6.61 -13.35 -28.49
CA ILE A 128 -7.72 -14.17 -28.99
C ILE A 128 -7.35 -14.79 -30.35
N ALA A 129 -6.77 -14.02 -31.27
CA ALA A 129 -6.30 -14.52 -32.55
C ALA A 129 -5.24 -15.62 -32.37
N ALA A 130 -4.25 -15.43 -31.48
CA ALA A 130 -3.23 -16.44 -31.17
C ALA A 130 -3.84 -17.72 -30.57
N ILE A 131 -4.81 -17.59 -29.64
CA ILE A 131 -5.57 -18.72 -29.06
C ILE A 131 -6.32 -19.47 -30.16
N VAL A 132 -6.91 -18.76 -31.11
CA VAL A 132 -7.63 -19.35 -32.24
C VAL A 132 -6.67 -20.03 -33.23
N LEU A 133 -5.51 -19.42 -33.50
CA LEU A 133 -4.45 -19.95 -34.37
C LEU A 133 -3.73 -21.17 -33.76
N SER A 134 -3.73 -21.31 -32.43
CA SER A 134 -3.21 -22.51 -31.74
C SER A 134 -3.86 -23.82 -32.23
N ARG A 135 -5.02 -23.73 -32.92
CA ARG A 135 -5.67 -24.87 -33.60
C ARG A 135 -4.73 -25.61 -34.55
N PHE A 136 -3.72 -24.93 -35.12
CA PHE A 136 -2.75 -25.57 -36.02
C PHE A 136 -1.85 -26.57 -35.29
N LEU A 137 -1.70 -26.44 -33.96
CA LEU A 137 -0.97 -27.37 -33.10
C LEU A 137 -1.78 -28.62 -32.72
N LYS A 138 -3.04 -28.76 -33.18
CA LYS A 138 -3.91 -29.91 -32.83
C LYS A 138 -3.32 -31.26 -33.24
N LYS A 139 -2.51 -31.29 -34.30
CA LYS A 139 -1.87 -32.50 -34.84
C LYS A 139 -0.43 -32.69 -34.34
N ALA A 140 -0.01 -31.94 -33.32
CA ALA A 140 1.31 -32.06 -32.73
C ALA A 140 1.56 -33.48 -32.17
N PRO A 141 2.82 -33.96 -32.21
CA PRO A 141 3.18 -35.27 -31.68
C PRO A 141 2.96 -35.34 -30.16
N LYS A 142 2.47 -36.49 -29.65
CA LYS A 142 2.39 -36.74 -28.21
C LYS A 142 3.73 -37.28 -27.68
N ILE A 143 4.11 -36.85 -26.48
CA ILE A 143 5.27 -37.38 -25.74
C ILE A 143 4.82 -38.56 -24.87
N LYS A 144 5.64 -39.61 -24.79
CA LYS A 144 5.37 -40.77 -23.93
C LYS A 144 5.30 -40.34 -22.46
N LEU A 145 4.34 -40.88 -21.70
CA LEU A 145 4.05 -40.46 -20.32
C LEU A 145 5.27 -40.51 -19.39
N GLN A 146 6.10 -41.56 -19.47
CA GLN A 146 7.29 -41.70 -18.62
C GLN A 146 8.33 -40.60 -18.87
N VAL A 147 8.60 -40.30 -20.15
CA VAL A 147 9.50 -39.19 -20.54
C VAL A 147 8.89 -37.87 -20.08
N ARG A 148 7.57 -37.73 -20.23
CA ARG A 148 6.82 -36.54 -19.83
C ARG A 148 6.95 -36.23 -18.34
N LEU A 149 6.78 -37.23 -17.47
CA LEU A 149 6.90 -37.06 -16.02
C LEU A 149 8.34 -36.75 -15.59
N GLY A 150 9.33 -37.44 -16.18
CA GLY A 150 10.75 -37.16 -15.90
C GLY A 150 11.15 -35.74 -16.31
N THR A 151 10.79 -35.32 -17.53
CA THR A 151 11.07 -33.95 -18.01
C THR A 151 10.28 -32.90 -17.22
N LEU A 152 9.03 -33.18 -16.82
CA LEU A 152 8.24 -32.26 -16.00
C LEU A 152 8.94 -31.96 -14.67
N LEU A 153 9.41 -33.00 -13.96
CA LEU A 153 10.14 -32.83 -12.70
C LEU A 153 11.42 -32.00 -12.89
N VAL A 154 12.17 -32.26 -13.96
CA VAL A 154 13.38 -31.48 -14.28
C VAL A 154 13.03 -30.03 -14.61
N SER A 155 12.00 -29.77 -15.42
CA SER A 155 11.57 -28.42 -15.76
C SER A 155 11.10 -27.63 -14.53
N VAL A 156 10.37 -28.26 -13.61
CA VAL A 156 9.97 -27.65 -12.33
C VAL A 156 11.20 -27.33 -11.49
N LEU A 157 12.15 -28.27 -11.35
CA LEU A 157 13.38 -28.05 -10.60
C LEU A 157 14.24 -26.91 -11.19
N VAL A 158 14.38 -26.86 -12.52
CA VAL A 158 15.08 -25.77 -13.23
C VAL A 158 14.38 -24.44 -12.98
N THR A 159 13.04 -24.42 -12.97
CA THR A 159 12.27 -23.20 -12.66
C THR A 159 12.53 -22.74 -11.23
N CYS A 160 12.47 -23.63 -10.24
CA CYS A 160 12.76 -23.30 -8.85
C CYS A 160 14.20 -22.75 -8.67
N LEU A 161 15.19 -23.40 -9.29
CA LEU A 161 16.58 -22.95 -9.24
C LEU A 161 16.78 -21.59 -9.92
N PHE A 162 16.11 -21.37 -11.06
CA PHE A 162 16.21 -20.11 -11.79
C PHE A 162 15.55 -18.97 -11.02
N VAL A 163 14.33 -19.17 -10.49
CA VAL A 163 13.66 -18.19 -9.64
C VAL A 163 14.49 -17.88 -8.39
N ASN A 164 15.04 -18.89 -7.71
CA ASN A 164 15.94 -18.65 -6.56
C ASN A 164 17.20 -17.88 -6.96
N THR A 165 17.69 -18.06 -8.19
CA THR A 165 18.85 -17.33 -8.70
C THR A 165 18.50 -15.86 -9.01
N LEU A 166 17.33 -15.59 -9.60
CA LEU A 166 16.82 -14.22 -9.83
C LEU A 166 16.66 -13.42 -8.54
N GLN A 167 16.45 -14.10 -7.41
CA GLN A 167 16.28 -13.47 -6.10
C GLN A 167 17.60 -13.08 -5.41
N LYS A 168 18.76 -13.47 -5.96
CA LYS A 168 20.07 -13.14 -5.37
C LYS A 168 20.55 -11.77 -5.81
N GLU A 169 20.96 -10.94 -4.85
CA GLU A 169 21.48 -9.59 -5.07
C GLU A 169 22.66 -9.57 -6.07
N ASP A 170 23.61 -10.49 -5.93
CA ASP A 170 24.75 -10.63 -6.85
C ASP A 170 24.30 -10.88 -8.30
N PHE A 171 23.24 -11.69 -8.49
CA PHE A 171 22.72 -11.98 -9.81
C PHE A 171 22.02 -10.75 -10.40
N GLN A 172 21.16 -10.10 -9.61
CA GLN A 172 20.46 -8.88 -10.02
C GLN A 172 21.44 -7.79 -10.43
N THR A 173 22.45 -7.53 -9.60
CA THR A 173 23.49 -6.52 -9.86
C THR A 173 24.28 -6.84 -11.11
N LYS A 174 24.75 -8.09 -11.25
CA LYS A 174 25.54 -8.53 -12.41
C LYS A 174 24.78 -8.39 -13.73
N HIS A 175 23.47 -8.63 -13.68
CA HIS A 175 22.59 -8.66 -14.85
C HIS A 175 21.79 -7.37 -15.03
N TYR A 176 22.17 -6.29 -14.32
CA TYR A 176 21.52 -5.00 -14.36
C TYR A 176 19.99 -5.09 -14.19
N LEU A 177 19.52 -5.99 -13.34
CA LEU A 177 18.12 -5.99 -12.90
C LEU A 177 17.96 -4.87 -11.86
N TYR A 178 16.85 -4.16 -11.92
CA TYR A 178 16.53 -3.11 -10.97
C TYR A 178 15.79 -3.72 -9.76
N PRO A 179 16.39 -3.80 -8.55
CA PRO A 179 15.80 -4.58 -7.46
C PRO A 179 15.08 -3.71 -6.42
N PHE A 180 14.90 -2.42 -6.70
CA PHE A 180 14.40 -1.48 -5.70
C PHE A 180 12.89 -1.56 -5.58
N LEU A 181 12.50 -2.09 -4.44
CA LEU A 181 11.15 -2.38 -4.04
C LEU A 181 10.28 -1.13 -3.82
N PHE A 182 10.87 0.03 -3.52
CA PHE A 182 10.15 1.29 -3.29
C PHE A 182 9.67 1.99 -4.59
N THR A 183 10.10 1.49 -5.75
CA THR A 183 9.69 1.95 -7.10
C THR A 183 9.19 0.76 -7.93
N PRO A 184 8.15 0.05 -7.49
CA PRO A 184 7.76 -1.23 -8.08
C PRO A 184 7.23 -1.08 -9.51
N ALA A 185 6.64 0.08 -9.86
CA ALA A 185 6.24 0.42 -11.22
C ALA A 185 7.45 0.48 -12.17
N TYR A 186 8.44 1.31 -11.85
CA TYR A 186 9.69 1.40 -12.62
C TYR A 186 10.45 0.07 -12.65
N MET A 187 10.46 -0.67 -11.53
CA MET A 187 11.01 -2.02 -11.48
C MET A 187 10.36 -2.94 -12.52
N THR A 188 9.03 -2.91 -12.63
CA THR A 188 8.27 -3.71 -13.59
C THR A 188 8.54 -3.25 -15.03
N GLU A 189 8.57 -1.95 -15.27
CA GLU A 189 8.84 -1.35 -16.58
C GLU A 189 10.21 -1.80 -17.14
N VAL A 190 11.27 -1.71 -16.33
CA VAL A 190 12.63 -1.99 -16.81
C VAL A 190 13.03 -3.46 -16.72
N ASN A 191 12.44 -4.25 -15.81
CA ASN A 191 12.73 -5.67 -15.71
C ASN A 191 11.71 -6.57 -16.41
N GLY A 192 10.55 -6.04 -16.81
CA GLY A 192 9.41 -6.83 -17.27
C GLY A 192 8.70 -7.56 -16.13
N MET A 193 7.43 -7.86 -16.34
CA MET A 193 6.55 -8.35 -15.28
C MET A 193 7.01 -9.69 -14.73
N ALA A 194 7.19 -10.72 -15.58
CA ALA A 194 7.42 -12.10 -15.11
C ALA A 194 8.68 -12.21 -14.23
N VAL A 195 9.75 -11.49 -14.58
CA VAL A 195 10.97 -11.38 -13.78
C VAL A 195 10.69 -10.68 -12.46
N THR A 196 10.02 -9.52 -12.49
CA THR A 196 9.67 -8.77 -11.28
C THR A 196 8.81 -9.57 -10.33
N PHE A 197 7.80 -10.29 -10.82
CA PHE A 197 6.97 -11.18 -10.00
C PHE A 197 7.79 -12.34 -9.41
N ALA A 198 8.71 -12.93 -10.17
CA ALA A 198 9.59 -13.98 -9.68
C ALA A 198 10.59 -13.47 -8.62
N MET A 199 11.13 -12.27 -8.79
CA MET A 199 11.94 -11.59 -7.78
C MET A 199 11.10 -11.34 -6.52
N ASN A 200 9.87 -10.88 -6.70
CA ASN A 200 8.96 -10.57 -5.58
C ASN A 200 8.52 -11.79 -4.78
N LEU A 201 8.60 -13.00 -5.33
CA LEU A 201 8.31 -14.24 -4.59
C LEU A 201 9.22 -14.44 -3.37
N ALA A 202 10.44 -13.89 -3.36
CA ALA A 202 11.33 -13.94 -2.19
C ALA A 202 10.68 -13.30 -0.97
N TYR A 203 9.82 -12.30 -1.21
CA TYR A 203 9.22 -11.49 -0.19
C TYR A 203 7.82 -11.99 0.21
N VAL A 204 7.39 -13.17 -0.22
CA VAL A 204 6.16 -13.78 0.32
C VAL A 204 6.33 -14.22 1.77
N VAL A 205 7.57 -14.56 2.17
CA VAL A 205 7.93 -14.93 3.54
C VAL A 205 8.90 -13.89 4.08
N VAL A 206 8.66 -13.41 5.30
CA VAL A 206 9.57 -12.50 6.00
C VAL A 206 10.65 -13.33 6.70
N ASP A 207 11.91 -13.15 6.31
CA ASP A 207 13.03 -13.86 6.92
C ASP A 207 13.30 -13.39 8.35
N LYS A 208 13.82 -14.32 9.17
CA LYS A 208 14.34 -13.99 10.50
C LYS A 208 15.52 -13.03 10.37
N PRO A 209 15.52 -11.88 11.09
CA PRO A 209 16.64 -10.94 11.06
C PRO A 209 17.94 -11.59 11.53
N GLN A 210 19.08 -11.09 11.03
CA GLN A 210 20.39 -11.60 11.43
C GLN A 210 20.60 -11.50 12.95
N GLY A 211 21.00 -12.60 13.57
CA GLY A 211 21.23 -12.67 15.02
C GLY A 211 19.96 -12.44 15.85
N TYR A 212 18.80 -12.81 15.32
CA TYR A 212 17.52 -12.75 16.03
C TYR A 212 17.40 -13.87 17.07
N SER A 213 16.91 -13.51 18.26
CA SER A 213 16.46 -14.39 19.33
C SER A 213 15.22 -13.78 19.97
N ALA A 214 14.17 -14.58 20.20
CA ALA A 214 12.96 -14.12 20.87
C ALA A 214 13.23 -13.66 22.31
N GLU A 215 14.16 -14.33 23.00
CA GLU A 215 14.56 -13.98 24.37
C GLU A 215 15.27 -12.62 24.41
N ASP A 216 16.17 -12.37 23.46
CA ASP A 216 16.87 -11.07 23.37
C ASP A 216 15.92 -9.93 23.01
N ALA A 217 14.98 -10.19 22.07
CA ALA A 217 13.96 -9.21 21.70
C ALA A 217 13.07 -8.85 22.90
N LYS A 218 12.62 -9.86 23.66
CA LYS A 218 11.84 -9.65 24.89
C LYS A 218 12.62 -8.85 25.93
N LYS A 219 13.87 -9.24 26.22
CA LYS A 219 14.74 -8.53 27.16
C LYS A 219 15.03 -7.09 26.74
N THR A 220 15.15 -6.85 25.42
CA THR A 220 15.30 -5.50 24.88
C THR A 220 14.05 -4.67 25.18
N LEU A 221 12.85 -5.19 24.91
CA LEU A 221 11.60 -4.49 25.26
C LEU A 221 11.49 -4.21 26.76
N GLU A 222 11.78 -5.20 27.61
CA GLU A 222 11.76 -5.04 29.07
C GLU A 222 12.69 -3.91 29.55
N SER A 223 13.81 -3.65 28.85
CA SER A 223 14.70 -2.53 29.19
C SER A 223 14.12 -1.15 28.91
N TYR A 224 13.09 -1.06 28.07
CA TYR A 224 12.34 0.16 27.76
C TYR A 224 11.04 0.29 28.58
N GLU A 225 10.76 -0.67 29.47
CA GLU A 225 9.75 -0.48 30.51
C GLU A 225 10.26 0.59 31.47
N LYS A 226 9.52 1.70 31.60
CA LYS A 226 9.86 2.72 32.59
C LYS A 226 9.58 2.13 33.98
N THR A 227 10.64 2.00 34.78
CA THR A 227 10.58 1.57 36.19
C THR A 227 10.18 2.69 37.14
N GLU A 228 10.06 3.93 36.65
CA GLU A 228 9.56 5.03 37.47
C GLU A 228 8.05 4.90 37.67
N ASP A 229 7.72 4.78 38.96
CA ASP A 229 6.46 4.91 39.69
C ASP A 229 5.71 6.21 39.35
N THR A 230 5.55 6.53 38.07
CA THR A 230 4.52 7.44 37.59
C THR A 230 3.22 6.68 37.71
N LYS A 231 2.67 6.69 38.93
CA LYS A 231 1.23 6.87 39.12
C LYS A 231 0.85 8.19 38.45
N GLN A 232 0.97 8.25 37.14
CA GLN A 232 0.29 9.22 36.33
C GLN A 232 -1.17 8.90 36.58
N ASP A 233 -1.86 9.83 37.21
CA ASP A 233 -3.20 9.61 37.70
C ASP A 233 -4.06 9.22 36.50
N THR A 234 -4.37 7.92 36.36
CA THR A 234 -5.17 7.41 35.25
C THR A 234 -6.61 7.93 35.32
N GLN A 235 -6.94 8.69 36.37
CA GLN A 235 -8.23 9.37 36.53
C GLN A 235 -8.44 10.56 35.58
N ASP A 236 -7.41 11.10 34.93
CA ASP A 236 -7.51 12.30 34.07
C ASP A 236 -6.86 12.11 32.69
N LEU A 237 -7.09 10.95 32.09
CA LEU A 237 -6.65 10.63 30.73
C LEU A 237 -7.57 11.27 29.68
N PRO A 238 -7.02 11.86 28.60
CA PRO A 238 -7.82 12.49 27.55
C PRO A 238 -8.54 11.47 26.67
N ASN A 239 -9.62 11.88 26.02
CA ASN A 239 -10.11 11.19 24.84
C ASN A 239 -9.09 11.37 23.70
N ILE A 240 -8.88 10.32 22.92
CA ILE A 240 -7.98 10.34 21.77
C ILE A 240 -8.81 10.01 20.53
N ILE A 241 -8.95 10.98 19.64
CA ILE A 241 -9.67 10.84 18.38
C ILE A 241 -8.64 10.92 17.27
N VAL A 242 -8.58 9.89 16.45
CA VAL A 242 -7.68 9.80 15.31
C VAL A 242 -8.52 9.70 14.05
N ILE A 243 -8.28 10.60 13.10
CA ILE A 243 -8.89 10.61 11.78
C ILE A 243 -7.77 10.39 10.78
N MET A 244 -7.76 9.21 10.16
CA MET A 244 -6.91 8.92 9.03
C MET A 244 -7.72 9.18 7.76
N ASP A 245 -7.44 10.31 7.10
CA ASP A 245 -8.24 10.76 5.97
C ASP A 245 -7.76 10.17 4.64
N GLU A 246 -8.70 9.63 3.87
CA GLU A 246 -8.43 9.00 2.58
C GLU A 246 -7.80 9.99 1.59
N ALA A 247 -6.63 9.65 1.07
CA ALA A 247 -5.88 10.41 0.08
C ALA A 247 -5.59 11.89 0.44
N PHE A 248 -5.75 12.33 1.69
CA PHE A 248 -5.55 13.73 2.08
C PHE A 248 -4.08 14.14 2.02
N SER A 249 -3.75 15.03 1.09
CA SER A 249 -2.39 15.55 0.98
C SER A 249 -2.33 16.97 0.46
N ASP A 250 -1.36 17.71 0.99
CA ASP A 250 -0.94 18.99 0.47
C ASP A 250 -0.02 18.79 -0.74
N LEU A 251 -0.58 18.95 -1.94
CA LEU A 251 0.17 18.75 -3.18
C LEU A 251 1.14 19.89 -3.51
N ALA A 252 1.16 20.99 -2.75
CA ALA A 252 2.16 22.05 -2.90
C ALA A 252 3.59 21.56 -2.60
N VAL A 253 3.75 20.41 -1.91
CA VAL A 253 5.07 19.79 -1.72
C VAL A 253 5.72 19.36 -3.04
N LEU A 254 4.91 19.08 -4.08
CA LEU A 254 5.36 18.63 -5.39
C LEU A 254 5.83 19.77 -6.28
N GLY A 255 5.37 21.00 -6.03
CA GLY A 255 5.66 22.14 -6.88
C GLY A 255 4.78 23.35 -6.62
N ASP A 256 4.88 24.35 -7.49
CA ASP A 256 4.01 25.53 -7.42
C ASP A 256 2.54 25.12 -7.72
N LEU A 257 1.65 25.44 -6.79
CA LEU A 257 0.22 25.15 -6.90
C LEU A 257 -0.56 26.37 -6.42
N GLN A 258 -1.14 27.11 -7.37
CA GLN A 258 -2.13 28.14 -7.06
C GLN A 258 -3.51 27.72 -7.50
N THR A 259 -4.49 28.17 -6.72
CA THR A 259 -5.91 27.92 -6.88
C THR A 259 -6.70 29.23 -6.80
N ASN A 260 -7.96 29.22 -7.23
CA ASN A 260 -8.87 30.35 -7.05
C ASN A 260 -9.12 30.70 -5.56
N GLU A 261 -9.17 29.68 -4.71
CA GLU A 261 -9.30 29.79 -3.25
C GLU A 261 -8.42 28.72 -2.59
N ASP A 262 -8.00 28.95 -1.35
CA ASP A 262 -7.20 27.97 -0.61
C ASP A 262 -7.98 26.65 -0.46
N TYR A 263 -7.33 25.53 -0.80
CA TYR A 263 -7.94 24.20 -0.78
C TYR A 263 -7.87 23.52 0.58
N MET A 264 -7.09 24.02 1.55
CA MET A 264 -7.10 23.55 2.94
C MET A 264 -6.89 24.72 3.93
N PRO A 265 -7.78 25.73 3.94
CA PRO A 265 -7.59 26.95 4.73
C PRO A 265 -7.45 26.69 6.24
N PHE A 266 -8.17 25.70 6.79
CA PHE A 266 -8.05 25.33 8.19
C PHE A 266 -6.71 24.65 8.49
N MET A 267 -6.33 23.61 7.74
CA MET A 267 -5.02 22.95 7.90
C MET A 267 -3.86 23.94 7.77
N HIS A 268 -3.84 24.79 6.73
CA HIS A 268 -2.79 25.79 6.54
C HIS A 268 -2.74 26.80 7.69
N LYS A 269 -3.90 27.19 8.24
CA LYS A 269 -3.97 28.04 9.43
C LYS A 269 -3.41 27.34 10.67
N MET A 270 -3.68 26.05 10.85
CA MET A 270 -3.14 25.26 11.98
C MET A 270 -1.60 25.15 11.90
N GLN A 271 -1.06 24.94 10.69
CA GLN A 271 0.38 24.87 10.44
C GLN A 271 1.12 26.18 10.78
N GLN A 272 0.42 27.32 10.80
CA GLN A 272 0.97 28.63 11.18
C GLN A 272 1.13 28.82 12.71
N GLY A 273 1.04 27.75 13.50
CA GLY A 273 1.34 27.77 14.94
C GLY A 273 0.16 28.19 15.81
N GLN A 274 -1.02 27.59 15.59
CA GLN A 274 -2.15 27.78 16.49
C GLN A 274 -1.86 27.21 17.88
N LYS A 275 -2.61 27.66 18.89
CA LYS A 275 -2.45 27.15 20.26
C LYS A 275 -2.75 25.66 20.36
N ASN A 276 -2.09 24.98 21.28
CA ASN A 276 -2.28 23.56 21.55
C ASN A 276 -2.20 22.70 20.28
N THR A 277 -1.30 23.06 19.37
CA THR A 277 -1.25 22.50 18.01
C THR A 277 0.17 22.06 17.67
N ILE A 278 0.31 20.81 17.28
CA ILE A 278 1.54 20.25 16.69
C ILE A 278 1.25 19.86 15.25
N THR A 279 2.09 20.31 14.33
CA THR A 279 1.93 20.04 12.88
C THR A 279 3.26 19.66 12.24
N GLY A 280 3.16 18.95 11.12
CA GLY A 280 4.28 18.58 10.27
C GLY A 280 3.84 17.69 9.12
N TYR A 281 4.80 17.06 8.46
CA TYR A 281 4.56 16.05 7.44
C TYR A 281 4.93 14.66 7.95
N ALA A 282 4.04 13.70 7.76
CA ALA A 282 4.32 12.30 7.96
C ALA A 282 4.79 11.70 6.62
N GLN A 283 5.91 10.98 6.66
CA GLN A 283 6.30 10.11 5.55
C GLN A 283 5.53 8.79 5.67
N VAL A 284 4.77 8.46 4.63
CA VAL A 284 3.98 7.22 4.54
C VAL A 284 4.70 6.18 3.69
N SER A 285 4.29 4.92 3.80
CA SER A 285 4.88 3.81 3.04
C SER A 285 4.12 3.44 1.77
N VAL A 286 3.01 4.12 1.49
CA VAL A 286 2.13 3.83 0.35
C VAL A 286 1.73 5.12 -0.37
N CYS A 287 1.41 5.01 -1.67
CA CYS A 287 0.97 6.12 -2.51
C CYS A 287 -0.17 5.61 -3.40
N GLY A 288 -1.25 6.39 -3.54
CA GLY A 288 -2.38 6.07 -4.41
C GLY A 288 -3.21 4.84 -4.02
N GLY A 289 -3.02 4.26 -2.83
CA GLY A 289 -3.80 3.13 -2.32
C GLY A 289 -3.13 2.40 -1.17
N ASN A 290 -3.66 1.22 -0.83
CA ASN A 290 -3.18 0.34 0.24
C ASN A 290 -3.26 0.96 1.65
N THR A 291 -4.30 1.77 1.91
CA THR A 291 -4.69 2.40 3.18
C THR A 291 -4.40 1.56 4.42
N ALA A 292 -4.69 0.25 4.36
CA ALA A 292 -4.45 -0.68 5.47
C ALA A 292 -2.99 -0.73 5.98
N ASN A 293 -2.02 -0.37 5.14
CA ASN A 293 -0.63 -0.28 5.56
C ASN A 293 -0.37 0.97 6.40
N SER A 294 -0.97 2.10 6.08
CA SER A 294 -0.91 3.32 6.90
C SER A 294 -1.60 3.11 8.24
N GLU A 295 -2.76 2.43 8.25
CA GLU A 295 -3.42 2.01 9.49
C GLU A 295 -2.51 1.11 10.34
N PHE A 296 -1.88 0.12 9.69
CA PHE A 296 -0.95 -0.79 10.34
C PHE A 296 0.22 -0.05 10.98
N GLU A 297 0.92 0.81 10.23
CA GLU A 297 2.07 1.56 10.76
C GLU A 297 1.67 2.42 11.97
N PHE A 298 0.58 3.16 11.86
CA PHE A 298 0.12 4.02 12.96
C PHE A 298 -0.30 3.20 14.19
N LEU A 299 -1.10 2.14 14.00
CA LEU A 299 -1.69 1.38 15.10
C LEU A 299 -0.70 0.44 15.77
N THR A 300 0.25 -0.18 15.07
CA THR A 300 1.18 -1.14 15.70
C THR A 300 2.53 -0.51 16.01
N GLY A 301 2.89 0.56 15.28
CA GLY A 301 4.24 1.09 15.25
C GLY A 301 5.24 0.19 14.52
N ASP A 302 4.81 -0.90 13.89
CA ASP A 302 5.64 -1.71 12.99
C ASP A 302 5.71 -1.03 11.62
N THR A 303 6.88 -0.98 11.00
CA THR A 303 7.05 -0.26 9.72
C THR A 303 6.95 -1.20 8.51
N MET A 304 6.41 -0.69 7.41
CA MET A 304 6.48 -1.35 6.11
C MET A 304 7.90 -1.38 5.55
N ALA A 305 8.83 -0.54 6.04
CA ALA A 305 10.22 -0.48 5.56
C ALA A 305 10.98 -1.80 5.72
N PHE A 306 10.59 -2.64 6.69
CA PHE A 306 11.20 -3.95 6.91
C PHE A 306 10.42 -5.09 6.30
N LEU A 307 9.23 -4.79 5.78
CA LEU A 307 8.38 -5.75 5.14
C LEU A 307 8.66 -5.75 3.63
N PRO A 308 8.41 -6.90 2.98
CA PRO A 308 8.20 -6.99 1.53
C PRO A 308 7.44 -5.79 0.97
N SER A 309 8.03 -5.05 0.02
CA SER A 309 7.32 -3.92 -0.58
C SER A 309 6.11 -4.40 -1.36
N GLY A 310 5.04 -3.61 -1.29
CA GLY A 310 3.73 -3.89 -1.86
C GLY A 310 2.87 -4.77 -0.98
N SER A 311 3.40 -5.38 0.10
CA SER A 311 2.61 -6.16 1.04
C SER A 311 1.42 -5.39 1.58
N ILE A 312 0.36 -6.12 1.89
CA ILE A 312 -0.83 -5.66 2.60
C ILE A 312 -0.80 -6.25 4.01
N ALA A 313 -0.39 -5.43 4.99
CA ALA A 313 -0.02 -5.90 6.32
C ALA A 313 -1.14 -6.64 7.04
N TYR A 314 -2.38 -6.13 6.95
CA TYR A 314 -3.58 -6.73 7.53
C TYR A 314 -3.85 -8.16 7.04
N GLN A 315 -3.69 -8.37 5.74
CA GLN A 315 -4.00 -9.64 5.10
C GLN A 315 -2.86 -10.64 5.19
N GLN A 316 -1.62 -10.19 5.36
CA GLN A 316 -0.46 -11.08 5.37
C GLN A 316 0.06 -11.35 6.78
N TYR A 317 0.06 -10.35 7.67
CA TYR A 317 0.80 -10.41 8.93
C TYR A 317 -0.09 -10.40 10.17
N ILE A 318 -1.26 -9.73 10.14
CA ILE A 318 -2.19 -9.75 11.28
C ILE A 318 -3.04 -11.02 11.24
N LYS A 319 -2.56 -12.09 11.89
CA LYS A 319 -3.20 -13.43 11.90
C LYS A 319 -3.69 -13.90 13.27
N GLN A 320 -3.34 -13.16 14.31
CA GLN A 320 -3.61 -13.44 15.71
C GLN A 320 -3.63 -12.11 16.47
N ASP A 321 -4.02 -12.14 17.75
CA ASP A 321 -4.01 -10.96 18.61
C ASP A 321 -2.64 -10.28 18.54
N THR A 322 -2.57 -9.05 18.06
CA THR A 322 -1.30 -8.36 17.80
C THR A 322 -1.25 -7.11 18.66
N PRO A 323 -0.16 -6.86 19.41
CA PRO A 323 -0.01 -5.62 20.15
C PRO A 323 -0.18 -4.41 19.25
N SER A 324 -1.04 -3.49 19.69
CA SER A 324 -1.36 -2.26 18.99
C SER A 324 -1.69 -1.16 19.99
N LEU A 325 -1.78 0.07 19.50
CA LEU A 325 -2.27 1.25 20.21
C LEU A 325 -3.65 1.00 20.83
N ALA A 326 -4.58 0.37 20.10
CA ALA A 326 -5.91 0.06 20.61
C ALA A 326 -5.83 -0.92 21.80
N SER A 327 -5.12 -2.05 21.63
CA SER A 327 -4.95 -3.03 22.72
C SER A 327 -4.25 -2.43 23.95
N TYR A 328 -3.31 -1.50 23.74
CA TYR A 328 -2.59 -0.84 24.81
C TYR A 328 -3.45 0.20 25.54
N LEU A 329 -4.15 1.09 24.83
CA LEU A 329 -5.07 2.04 25.42
C LEU A 329 -6.22 1.35 26.15
N LYS A 330 -6.72 0.22 25.62
CA LYS A 330 -7.66 -0.65 26.33
C LYS A 330 -7.11 -1.13 27.67
N SER A 331 -5.83 -1.49 27.74
CA SER A 331 -5.18 -1.88 29.00
C SER A 331 -5.06 -0.73 30.02
N LEU A 332 -5.10 0.53 29.55
CA LEU A 332 -5.17 1.73 30.37
C LEU A 332 -6.62 2.14 30.74
N GLY A 333 -7.62 1.37 30.33
CA GLY A 333 -9.02 1.59 30.66
C GLY A 333 -9.85 2.34 29.61
N TYR A 334 -9.29 2.59 28.43
CA TYR A 334 -10.05 3.23 27.34
C TYR A 334 -11.13 2.30 26.78
N ALA A 335 -12.23 2.88 26.31
CA ALA A 335 -13.11 2.22 25.35
C ALA A 335 -12.55 2.44 23.94
N THR A 336 -12.40 1.37 23.16
CA THR A 336 -11.74 1.43 21.85
C THR A 336 -12.73 1.23 20.71
N TYR A 337 -12.82 2.23 19.83
CA TYR A 337 -13.73 2.28 18.70
C TYR A 337 -12.93 2.36 17.39
N ALA A 338 -13.27 1.51 16.43
CA ALA A 338 -12.83 1.65 15.04
C ALA A 338 -14.04 2.06 14.18
N GLN A 339 -13.87 3.04 13.31
CA GLN A 339 -14.94 3.60 12.51
C GLN A 339 -14.49 3.74 11.06
N HIS A 340 -15.31 3.27 10.12
CA HIS A 340 -15.02 3.43 8.69
C HIS A 340 -16.35 3.50 7.92
N PRO A 341 -16.68 4.60 7.22
CA PRO A 341 -17.97 4.76 6.56
C PRO A 341 -18.05 4.00 5.21
N TYR A 342 -17.51 2.78 5.19
CA TYR A 342 -17.50 1.86 4.06
C TYR A 342 -17.55 0.40 4.53
N TYR A 343 -17.53 -0.55 3.60
CA TYR A 343 -17.74 -1.96 3.90
C TYR A 343 -16.65 -2.58 4.80
N ALA A 344 -17.09 -3.36 5.79
CA ALA A 344 -16.24 -4.03 6.78
C ALA A 344 -15.22 -5.01 6.21
N ASN A 345 -15.53 -5.62 5.06
CA ASN A 345 -14.66 -6.58 4.38
C ASN A 345 -13.49 -5.90 3.64
N GLY A 346 -13.53 -4.57 3.49
CA GLY A 346 -12.42 -3.77 2.97
C GLY A 346 -11.17 -4.05 3.80
N TRP A 347 -10.12 -4.51 3.14
CA TRP A 347 -8.85 -4.90 3.74
C TRP A 347 -8.92 -5.92 4.89
N ASP A 348 -10.02 -6.68 4.99
CA ASP A 348 -10.24 -7.68 6.05
C ASP A 348 -10.37 -7.05 7.46
N ARG A 349 -10.86 -5.80 7.55
CA ARG A 349 -11.01 -5.05 8.81
C ARG A 349 -11.92 -5.74 9.83
N GLU A 350 -13.01 -6.38 9.38
CA GLU A 350 -13.91 -7.16 10.24
C GLU A 350 -13.17 -8.25 11.06
N ARG A 351 -12.10 -8.82 10.50
CA ARG A 351 -11.25 -9.79 11.17
C ARG A 351 -10.09 -9.12 11.91
N VAL A 352 -9.50 -8.08 11.33
CA VAL A 352 -8.26 -7.48 11.83
C VAL A 352 -8.48 -6.57 13.04
N TYR A 353 -9.51 -5.72 13.04
CA TYR A 353 -9.75 -4.80 14.15
C TYR A 353 -9.94 -5.49 15.51
N PRO A 354 -10.65 -6.64 15.62
CA PRO A 354 -10.68 -7.41 16.86
C PRO A 354 -9.30 -7.90 17.30
N LEU A 355 -8.47 -8.35 16.35
CA LEU A 355 -7.10 -8.83 16.63
C LEU A 355 -6.16 -7.70 17.06
N LEU A 356 -6.46 -6.46 16.69
CA LEU A 356 -5.76 -5.27 17.17
C LEU A 356 -6.33 -4.77 18.51
N GLY A 357 -7.44 -5.32 19.01
CA GLY A 357 -7.99 -4.99 20.33
C GLY A 357 -9.05 -3.88 20.34
N PHE A 358 -9.68 -3.58 19.20
CA PHE A 358 -10.88 -2.74 19.17
C PHE A 358 -12.08 -3.48 19.76
N GLU A 359 -12.87 -2.77 20.59
CA GLU A 359 -14.07 -3.32 21.24
C GLU A 359 -15.34 -3.08 20.44
N HIS A 360 -15.39 -1.93 19.76
CA HIS A 360 -16.52 -1.48 18.98
C HIS A 360 -16.04 -1.16 17.56
N MET A 361 -16.82 -1.57 16.56
CA MET A 361 -16.50 -1.35 15.15
C MET A 361 -17.78 -0.92 14.44
N ASP A 362 -17.74 0.27 13.83
CA ASP A 362 -18.85 0.81 13.06
C ASP A 362 -18.44 0.88 11.57
N PHE A 363 -19.23 0.26 10.72
CA PHE A 363 -19.05 0.27 9.27
C PHE A 363 -20.25 0.93 8.58
N ILE A 364 -20.26 0.99 7.24
CA ILE A 364 -21.26 1.73 6.45
C ILE A 364 -22.73 1.48 6.88
N GLU A 365 -23.07 0.28 7.35
CA GLU A 365 -24.42 -0.05 7.83
C GLU A 365 -24.81 0.62 9.16
N ASP A 366 -23.84 1.06 9.96
CA ASP A 366 -24.03 1.69 11.27
C ASP A 366 -24.20 3.22 11.18
N TYR A 367 -23.88 3.80 10.02
CA TYR A 367 -24.05 5.24 9.78
C TYR A 367 -25.50 5.55 9.40
N THR A 368 -26.14 6.45 10.15
CA THR A 368 -27.53 6.85 9.94
C THR A 368 -27.64 8.36 9.73
N ASN A 369 -28.68 8.80 9.00
CA ASN A 369 -28.90 10.23 8.68
C ASN A 369 -27.71 10.92 7.98
N VAL A 370 -27.07 10.21 7.06
CA VAL A 370 -25.88 10.69 6.35
C VAL A 370 -26.19 11.51 5.11
N SER A 371 -25.28 12.41 4.76
CA SER A 371 -25.14 13.00 3.43
C SER A 371 -24.05 12.29 2.63
N TYR A 372 -24.15 12.41 1.30
CA TYR A 372 -23.18 11.84 0.37
C TYR A 372 -22.49 12.94 -0.43
N VAL A 373 -21.17 12.83 -0.55
CA VAL A 373 -20.36 13.57 -1.52
C VAL A 373 -19.92 12.56 -2.58
N ARG A 374 -20.27 12.84 -3.84
CA ARG A 374 -20.24 11.82 -4.91
C ARG A 374 -21.10 10.62 -4.48
N LYS A 375 -20.49 9.46 -4.30
CA LYS A 375 -21.15 8.20 -3.91
C LYS A 375 -20.76 7.70 -2.51
N TYR A 376 -19.89 8.43 -1.81
CA TYR A 376 -19.42 8.06 -0.48
C TYR A 376 -20.12 8.90 0.57
N ILE A 377 -20.26 8.34 1.78
CA ILE A 377 -20.68 9.12 2.95
C ILE A 377 -19.70 10.28 3.10
N SER A 378 -20.25 11.49 3.26
CA SER A 378 -19.42 12.70 3.37
C SER A 378 -18.65 12.72 4.69
N ASP A 379 -17.45 13.28 4.70
CA ASP A 379 -16.64 13.40 5.92
C ASP A 379 -17.33 14.24 7.00
N ALA A 380 -18.20 15.18 6.63
CA ALA A 380 -19.04 15.88 7.59
C ALA A 380 -20.00 14.94 8.36
N SER A 381 -20.57 13.93 7.68
CA SER A 381 -21.39 12.90 8.34
C SER A 381 -20.54 11.93 9.13
N ASP A 382 -19.34 11.61 8.65
CA ASP A 382 -18.40 10.72 9.34
C ASP A 382 -17.90 11.35 10.65
N MET A 383 -17.48 12.61 10.61
CA MET A 383 -17.07 13.38 11.79
C MET A 383 -18.25 13.65 12.74
N GLN A 384 -19.48 13.78 12.24
CA GLN A 384 -20.66 13.80 13.11
C GLN A 384 -20.86 12.45 13.82
N HIS A 385 -20.56 11.33 13.16
CA HIS A 385 -20.62 10.01 13.79
C HIS A 385 -19.55 9.85 14.90
N ILE A 386 -18.37 10.46 14.75
CA ILE A 386 -17.36 10.55 15.81
C ILE A 386 -17.92 11.30 17.03
N ILE A 387 -18.57 12.45 16.82
CA ILE A 387 -19.21 13.24 17.89
C ILE A 387 -20.29 12.40 18.59
N ASP A 388 -21.14 11.74 17.81
CA ASP A 388 -22.19 10.85 18.31
C ASP A 388 -21.64 9.71 19.18
N THR A 389 -20.52 9.11 18.78
CA THR A 389 -19.83 8.08 19.56
C THR A 389 -19.26 8.65 20.85
N TYR A 390 -18.63 9.82 20.80
CA TYR A 390 -18.14 10.52 21.99
C TYR A 390 -19.27 10.81 22.99
N GLU A 391 -20.42 11.32 22.53
CA GLU A 391 -21.57 11.63 23.39
C GLU A 391 -22.25 10.39 23.98
N LYS A 392 -22.17 9.24 23.29
CA LYS A 392 -22.77 7.96 23.73
C LYS A 392 -21.81 7.10 24.56
N LYS A 393 -20.52 7.45 24.66
CA LYS A 393 -19.53 6.67 25.40
C LYS A 393 -19.87 6.60 26.89
N GLU A 394 -19.32 5.60 27.57
CA GLU A 394 -19.49 5.46 29.01
C GLU A 394 -18.90 6.67 29.76
N ALA A 395 -19.72 7.34 30.58
CA ALA A 395 -19.30 8.50 31.34
C ALA A 395 -18.13 8.16 32.29
N GLY A 396 -17.10 9.01 32.29
CA GLY A 396 -15.89 8.78 33.10
C GLY A 396 -14.89 7.78 32.51
N LYS A 397 -15.20 7.15 31.37
CA LYS A 397 -14.26 6.31 30.61
C LYS A 397 -13.72 7.10 29.41
N PRO A 398 -12.39 7.21 29.23
CA PRO A 398 -11.83 7.86 28.05
C PRO A 398 -12.06 7.00 26.81
N ALA A 399 -12.33 7.62 25.67
CA ALA A 399 -12.49 6.94 24.39
C ALA A 399 -11.22 7.07 23.53
N PHE A 400 -10.86 5.96 22.89
CA PHE A 400 -9.95 5.94 21.75
C PHE A 400 -10.80 5.66 20.50
N ILE A 401 -10.97 6.66 19.64
CA ILE A 401 -11.73 6.54 18.40
C ILE A 401 -10.72 6.61 17.26
N PHE A 402 -10.60 5.53 16.50
CA PHE A 402 -9.81 5.46 15.27
C PHE A 402 -10.75 5.42 14.08
N ASN A 403 -10.81 6.51 13.33
CA ASN A 403 -11.65 6.68 12.16
C ASN A 403 -10.80 6.68 10.88
N VAL A 404 -11.30 6.00 9.84
CA VAL A 404 -10.73 5.99 8.50
C VAL A 404 -11.79 6.49 7.53
N THR A 405 -11.59 7.64 6.90
CA THR A 405 -12.61 8.25 6.04
C THR A 405 -12.70 7.57 4.66
N MET A 406 -13.60 8.03 3.79
CA MET A 406 -13.80 7.46 2.45
C MET A 406 -14.16 8.51 1.38
N GLN A 407 -14.60 9.71 1.76
CA GLN A 407 -15.14 10.72 0.82
C GLN A 407 -14.20 11.02 -0.35
N ASN A 408 -12.90 11.07 -0.05
CA ASN A 408 -11.85 11.49 -0.95
C ASN A 408 -11.32 10.36 -1.84
N HIS A 409 -11.84 9.14 -1.71
CA HIS A 409 -11.35 7.97 -2.43
C HIS A 409 -11.30 8.18 -3.96
N GLY A 410 -10.32 7.51 -4.59
CA GLY A 410 -9.92 7.71 -5.98
C GLY A 410 -11.01 7.55 -7.05
N GLY A 411 -10.68 8.06 -8.24
CA GLY A 411 -11.59 8.26 -9.37
C GLY A 411 -12.02 9.73 -9.46
N TYR A 412 -11.21 10.54 -10.15
CA TYR A 412 -11.33 12.01 -10.14
C TYR A 412 -11.81 12.63 -11.46
N THR A 413 -12.19 11.81 -12.44
CA THR A 413 -12.60 12.27 -13.77
C THR A 413 -14.09 12.14 -14.03
N ASP A 414 -14.83 11.55 -13.09
CA ASP A 414 -16.26 11.31 -13.24
C ASP A 414 -17.07 12.55 -12.84
N VAL A 415 -18.23 12.70 -13.48
CA VAL A 415 -19.18 13.78 -13.19
C VAL A 415 -20.26 13.27 -12.25
N TYR A 416 -20.50 14.00 -11.16
CA TYR A 416 -21.49 13.65 -10.15
C TYR A 416 -22.52 14.78 -10.01
N PRO A 417 -23.83 14.48 -9.95
CA PRO A 417 -24.87 15.51 -9.86
C PRO A 417 -24.90 16.24 -8.50
N ASN A 418 -24.28 15.67 -7.46
CA ASN A 418 -24.22 16.21 -6.10
C ASN A 418 -22.83 16.73 -5.72
N PHE A 419 -21.95 16.98 -6.70
CA PHE A 419 -20.62 17.49 -6.45
C PHE A 419 -20.13 18.36 -7.60
N GLU A 420 -19.69 19.57 -7.27
CA GLU A 420 -19.09 20.52 -8.21
C GLU A 420 -17.62 20.73 -7.84
N ASN A 421 -16.78 20.93 -8.85
CA ASN A 421 -15.37 21.21 -8.66
C ASN A 421 -15.22 22.73 -8.39
N ASP A 422 -15.42 23.17 -7.15
CA ASP A 422 -15.38 24.60 -6.77
C ASP A 422 -13.95 25.16 -6.68
N ILE A 423 -12.98 24.30 -6.42
CA ILE A 423 -11.55 24.64 -6.38
C ILE A 423 -10.91 24.32 -7.73
N GLN A 424 -10.34 25.36 -8.34
CA GLN A 424 -9.74 25.34 -9.66
C GLN A 424 -8.26 25.67 -9.54
N ALA A 425 -7.40 24.72 -9.88
CA ALA A 425 -5.96 24.94 -9.99
C ALA A 425 -5.60 25.75 -11.24
N GLN A 426 -4.41 26.35 -11.23
CA GLN A 426 -3.81 27.00 -12.40
C GLN A 426 -3.58 26.05 -13.59
N TYR A 427 -3.69 24.75 -13.38
CA TYR A 427 -3.52 23.70 -14.38
C TYR A 427 -4.88 23.27 -14.96
N ASN A 428 -4.94 23.05 -16.27
CA ASN A 428 -6.15 22.56 -16.93
C ASN A 428 -6.33 21.05 -16.72
N SER A 429 -6.72 20.65 -15.51
CA SER A 429 -6.92 19.25 -15.12
C SER A 429 -8.17 19.08 -14.26
N ASP A 430 -9.19 18.45 -14.82
CA ASP A 430 -10.43 18.12 -14.09
C ASP A 430 -10.16 17.20 -12.90
N ALA A 431 -9.21 16.26 -13.05
CA ALA A 431 -8.81 15.35 -11.98
C ALA A 431 -8.21 16.08 -10.78
N LEU A 432 -7.34 17.07 -11.03
CA LEU A 432 -6.77 17.90 -9.98
C LEU A 432 -7.83 18.76 -9.31
N ASN A 433 -8.69 19.42 -10.10
CA ASN A 433 -9.74 20.30 -9.58
C ASN A 433 -10.77 19.53 -8.74
N GLN A 434 -11.16 18.33 -9.19
CA GLN A 434 -12.04 17.45 -8.43
C GLN A 434 -11.40 17.03 -7.10
N TYR A 435 -10.13 16.62 -7.10
CA TYR A 435 -9.39 16.27 -5.88
C TYR A 435 -9.30 17.46 -4.90
N LEU A 436 -8.87 18.63 -5.37
CA LEU A 436 -8.74 19.81 -4.51
C LEU A 436 -10.08 20.26 -3.90
N SER A 437 -11.17 20.12 -4.66
CA SER A 437 -12.52 20.43 -4.19
C SER A 437 -13.03 19.44 -3.13
N LEU A 438 -12.56 18.19 -3.17
CA LEU A 438 -12.90 17.16 -2.18
C LEU A 438 -12.19 17.42 -0.85
N ILE A 439 -10.86 17.59 -0.88
CA ILE A 439 -10.09 17.87 0.35
C ILE A 439 -10.48 19.20 0.99
N HIS A 440 -10.95 20.18 0.21
CA HIS A 440 -11.51 21.43 0.74
C HIS A 440 -12.78 21.20 1.58
N LYS A 441 -13.65 20.25 1.19
CA LYS A 441 -14.81 19.86 2.00
C LYS A 441 -14.40 19.11 3.26
N THR A 442 -13.39 18.25 3.17
CA THR A 442 -12.81 17.55 4.33
C THR A 442 -12.19 18.54 5.33
N ASP A 443 -11.45 19.54 4.85
CA ASP A 443 -10.84 20.57 5.69
C ASP A 443 -11.87 21.39 6.47
N ALA A 444 -13.00 21.73 5.82
CA ALA A 444 -14.13 22.35 6.50
C ALA A 444 -14.79 21.44 7.56
N ALA A 445 -14.95 20.14 7.26
CA ALA A 445 -15.46 19.18 8.24
C ALA A 445 -14.51 19.04 9.46
N LEU A 446 -13.20 19.05 9.22
CA LEU A 446 -12.18 19.03 10.28
C LEU A 446 -12.27 20.28 11.16
N GLU A 447 -12.48 21.47 10.57
CA GLU A 447 -12.70 22.71 11.33
C GLU A 447 -13.94 22.61 12.23
N ASP A 448 -15.03 22.04 11.73
CA ASP A 448 -16.26 21.84 12.51
C ASP A 448 -16.05 20.86 13.67
N LEU A 449 -15.31 19.76 13.45
CA LEU A 449 -14.97 18.79 14.48
C LEU A 449 -14.11 19.43 15.59
N VAL A 450 -13.04 20.14 15.22
CA VAL A 450 -12.20 20.87 16.19
C VAL A 450 -13.02 21.94 16.92
N SER A 451 -13.91 22.63 16.22
CA SER A 451 -14.81 23.63 16.80
C SER A 451 -15.80 23.03 17.79
N TYR A 452 -16.24 21.79 17.60
CA TYR A 452 -17.03 21.04 18.57
C TYR A 452 -16.22 20.75 19.84
N PHE A 453 -15.10 20.06 19.70
CA PHE A 453 -14.28 19.62 20.84
C PHE A 453 -13.60 20.76 21.59
N SER A 454 -13.46 21.94 20.97
CA SER A 454 -12.98 23.16 21.66
C SER A 454 -13.93 23.64 22.76
N LYS A 455 -15.19 23.20 22.74
CA LYS A 455 -16.25 23.57 23.69
C LYS A 455 -16.55 22.46 24.69
N VAL A 456 -15.92 21.31 24.54
CA VAL A 456 -16.08 20.14 25.41
C VAL A 456 -15.15 20.29 26.63
N ASP A 457 -15.68 19.99 27.82
CA ASP A 457 -14.92 20.09 29.08
C ASP A 457 -13.91 18.93 29.27
N GLU A 458 -14.23 17.73 28.76
CA GLU A 458 -13.32 16.59 28.83
C GLU A 458 -12.08 16.83 27.96
N LYS A 459 -10.89 16.58 28.53
CA LYS A 459 -9.64 16.64 27.79
C LYS A 459 -9.73 15.75 26.55
N THR A 460 -9.46 16.32 25.39
CA THR A 460 -9.57 15.63 24.11
C THR A 460 -8.41 16.03 23.21
N VAL A 461 -7.79 15.03 22.57
CA VAL A 461 -6.77 15.18 21.55
C VAL A 461 -7.34 14.67 20.23
N ILE A 462 -7.27 15.50 19.19
CA ILE A 462 -7.60 15.17 17.80
C ILE A 462 -6.29 15.01 17.04
N VAL A 463 -6.11 13.87 16.41
CA VAL A 463 -5.02 13.58 15.47
C VAL A 463 -5.64 13.42 14.09
N PHE A 464 -5.21 14.22 13.13
CA PHE A 464 -5.68 14.15 11.75
C PHE A 464 -4.48 14.00 10.81
N PHE A 465 -4.51 13.03 9.91
CA PHE A 465 -3.45 12.84 8.90
C PHE A 465 -4.00 12.11 7.68
N GLY A 466 -3.40 12.36 6.51
CA GLY A 466 -3.72 11.57 5.32
C GLY A 466 -3.11 10.17 5.35
N ASP A 467 -3.76 9.18 4.76
CA ASP A 467 -3.18 7.83 4.63
C ASP A 467 -2.10 7.76 3.53
N HIS A 468 -2.28 8.49 2.42
CA HIS A 468 -1.35 8.64 1.32
C HIS A 468 -1.68 9.84 0.40
N GLN A 469 -0.82 10.13 -0.57
CA GLN A 469 -1.15 11.06 -1.68
C GLN A 469 -2.11 10.40 -2.70
N PRO A 470 -2.87 11.19 -3.48
CA PRO A 470 -3.67 10.66 -4.58
C PRO A 470 -2.81 10.03 -5.68
N SER A 471 -3.46 9.26 -6.56
CA SER A 471 -2.83 8.62 -7.72
C SER A 471 -2.13 9.60 -8.68
N ASP A 472 -1.28 9.07 -9.55
CA ASP A 472 -0.57 9.82 -10.61
C ASP A 472 -1.48 10.68 -11.50
N ALA A 473 -2.73 10.27 -11.69
CA ALA A 473 -3.72 11.04 -12.46
C ALA A 473 -3.93 12.47 -11.92
N VAL A 474 -3.69 12.68 -10.62
CA VAL A 474 -3.77 13.98 -9.95
C VAL A 474 -2.38 14.61 -9.83
N ALA A 475 -1.44 13.89 -9.21
CA ALA A 475 -0.14 14.44 -8.80
C ALA A 475 0.76 14.83 -9.99
N ASN A 476 0.77 14.04 -11.07
CA ASN A 476 1.70 14.24 -12.19
C ASN A 476 1.52 15.59 -12.88
N GLN A 477 0.33 16.20 -12.79
CA GLN A 477 0.08 17.52 -13.38
C GLN A 477 0.98 18.60 -12.78
N ILE A 478 1.20 18.54 -11.46
CA ILE A 478 2.02 19.51 -10.72
C ILE A 478 3.51 19.21 -10.94
N GLU A 479 3.88 17.93 -10.95
CA GLU A 479 5.26 17.48 -11.19
C GLU A 479 5.75 17.89 -12.58
N MET A 480 4.96 17.59 -13.61
CA MET A 480 5.28 17.94 -15.00
C MET A 480 5.37 19.47 -15.18
N ALA A 481 4.46 20.22 -14.56
CA ALA A 481 4.52 21.68 -14.58
C ALA A 481 5.76 22.24 -13.87
N SER A 482 6.27 21.53 -12.87
CA SER A 482 7.49 21.87 -12.12
C SER A 482 8.77 21.36 -12.78
N GLY A 483 8.67 20.79 -13.99
CA GLY A 483 9.81 20.25 -14.73
C GLY A 483 10.33 18.91 -14.20
N VAL A 484 9.53 18.21 -13.38
CA VAL A 484 9.80 16.85 -12.91
C VAL A 484 9.13 15.88 -13.87
N ASP A 485 9.93 15.02 -14.52
CA ASP A 485 9.40 13.91 -15.31
C ASP A 485 9.02 12.76 -14.35
N PRO A 486 7.74 12.36 -14.26
CA PRO A 486 7.34 11.27 -13.38
C PRO A 486 8.03 9.93 -13.68
N SER A 487 8.54 9.75 -14.91
CA SER A 487 9.28 8.55 -15.33
C SER A 487 10.77 8.56 -14.95
N ASP A 488 11.32 9.71 -14.54
CA ASP A 488 12.75 9.89 -14.21
C ASP A 488 12.94 10.72 -12.93
N MET A 489 12.17 10.39 -11.88
CA MET A 489 12.31 11.05 -10.58
C MET A 489 13.53 10.53 -9.80
N ASN A 490 14.30 11.43 -9.21
CA ASN A 490 15.32 11.07 -8.23
C ASN A 490 14.70 10.71 -6.87
N SER A 491 15.51 10.19 -5.94
CA SER A 491 15.03 9.73 -4.63
C SER A 491 14.35 10.81 -3.80
N GLU A 492 14.80 12.06 -3.87
CA GLU A 492 14.20 13.16 -3.10
C GLU A 492 12.87 13.61 -3.70
N GLN A 493 12.75 13.61 -5.04
CA GLN A 493 11.47 13.84 -5.72
C GLN A 493 10.47 12.73 -5.39
N GLN A 494 10.90 11.47 -5.44
CA GLN A 494 10.06 10.34 -5.08
C GLN A 494 9.56 10.43 -3.63
N LYS A 495 10.42 10.79 -2.66
CA LYS A 495 10.00 10.92 -1.26
C LYS A 495 8.86 11.92 -1.08
N LYS A 496 8.80 13.01 -1.86
CA LYS A 496 7.71 13.99 -1.77
C LYS A 496 6.34 13.38 -2.08
N ARG A 497 6.27 12.37 -2.96
CA ARG A 497 5.02 11.63 -3.28
C ARG A 497 4.48 10.78 -2.15
N TYR A 498 5.23 10.66 -1.06
CA TYR A 498 4.89 9.90 0.14
C TYR A 498 4.84 10.81 1.37
N GLN A 499 4.63 12.11 1.19
CA GLN A 499 4.43 13.07 2.27
C GLN A 499 2.96 13.45 2.38
N VAL A 500 2.42 13.37 3.59
CA VAL A 500 1.06 13.80 3.94
C VAL A 500 1.13 14.72 5.15
N PRO A 501 0.34 15.80 5.20
CA PRO A 501 0.29 16.66 6.38
C PRO A 501 -0.36 15.92 7.54
N TYR A 502 0.04 16.26 8.76
CA TYR A 502 -0.67 15.86 9.97
C TYR A 502 -0.87 17.04 10.92
N LEU A 503 -1.90 16.89 11.75
CA LEU A 503 -2.31 17.81 12.80
C LEU A 503 -2.54 17.01 14.09
N VAL A 504 -1.94 17.46 15.19
CA VAL A 504 -2.31 17.07 16.55
C VAL A 504 -2.81 18.32 17.25
N TRP A 505 -4.07 18.34 17.64
CA TRP A 505 -4.70 19.44 18.34
C TRP A 505 -5.32 18.96 19.64
N ALA A 506 -5.32 19.80 20.68
CA ALA A 506 -6.01 19.49 21.94
C ALA A 506 -6.79 20.69 22.49
N ASN A 507 -7.88 20.40 23.20
CA ASN A 507 -8.63 21.43 23.95
C ASN A 507 -7.94 21.82 25.29
N TYR A 508 -6.76 21.30 25.55
CA TYR A 508 -5.89 21.63 26.68
C TYR A 508 -4.45 21.83 26.21
N ASP A 509 -3.60 22.38 27.09
CA ASP A 509 -2.21 22.67 26.75
C ASP A 509 -1.39 21.39 26.51
N ILE A 510 -0.91 21.24 25.28
CA ILE A 510 0.04 20.21 24.84
C ILE A 510 1.33 20.84 24.27
N GLY A 511 1.48 22.16 24.38
CA GLY A 511 2.46 22.96 23.67
C GLY A 511 2.15 23.16 22.19
N GLU A 512 2.97 23.97 21.53
CA GLU A 512 2.89 24.26 20.10
C GLU A 512 4.20 23.89 19.39
N ALA A 513 4.09 23.25 18.23
CA ALA A 513 5.22 22.99 17.37
C ALA A 513 4.79 22.87 15.90
N SER A 514 5.59 23.45 15.01
CA SER A 514 5.41 23.30 13.56
C SER A 514 6.64 22.60 12.96
N ASP A 515 6.51 22.11 11.73
CA ASP A 515 7.57 21.42 10.99
C ASP A 515 8.13 20.17 11.70
N GLN A 516 7.28 19.50 12.49
CA GLN A 516 7.64 18.29 13.23
C GLN A 516 7.55 17.05 12.33
N ASN A 517 8.40 16.96 11.30
CA ASN A 517 8.35 15.87 10.33
C ASN A 517 8.65 14.50 10.97
N THR A 518 7.88 13.49 10.61
CA THR A 518 7.90 12.15 11.23
C THR A 518 7.47 11.07 10.23
N SER A 519 7.22 9.85 10.70
CA SER A 519 6.59 8.77 9.94
C SER A 519 5.49 8.09 10.76
N LEU A 520 4.54 7.43 10.09
CA LEU A 520 3.34 6.90 10.75
C LEU A 520 3.65 5.90 11.87
N ASN A 521 4.72 5.11 11.73
CA ASN A 521 5.19 4.17 12.76
C ASN A 521 5.65 4.85 14.06
N TYR A 522 5.98 6.14 14.03
CA TYR A 522 6.36 6.92 15.22
C TYR A 522 5.25 7.84 15.72
N LEU A 523 4.33 8.27 14.85
CA LEU A 523 3.34 9.30 15.13
C LEU A 523 2.48 8.94 16.35
N SER A 524 2.03 7.70 16.49
CA SER A 524 1.22 7.29 17.64
C SER A 524 1.96 7.41 18.98
N ALA A 525 3.25 7.07 19.04
CA ALA A 525 4.07 7.24 20.24
C ALA A 525 4.28 8.72 20.60
N GLN A 526 4.49 9.56 19.57
CA GLN A 526 4.64 11.01 19.73
C GLN A 526 3.35 11.66 20.23
N VAL A 527 2.19 11.24 19.70
CA VAL A 527 0.86 11.66 20.15
C VAL A 527 0.67 11.33 21.63
N LEU A 528 0.92 10.08 22.05
CA LEU A 528 0.74 9.71 23.48
C LEU A 528 1.63 10.56 24.40
N LYS A 529 2.87 10.81 23.99
CA LYS A 529 3.79 11.68 24.75
C LYS A 529 3.27 13.11 24.85
N ALA A 530 2.81 13.71 23.75
CA ALA A 530 2.26 15.06 23.73
C ALA A 530 0.96 15.17 24.53
N ALA A 531 0.11 14.14 24.45
CA ALA A 531 -1.16 14.06 25.17
C ALA A 531 -0.99 13.84 26.68
N GLY A 532 0.22 13.52 27.16
CA GLY A 532 0.46 13.16 28.56
C GLY A 532 -0.11 11.79 28.92
N VAL A 533 -0.19 10.86 27.96
CA VAL A 533 -0.64 9.48 28.17
C VAL A 533 0.58 8.57 28.35
N PRO A 534 0.55 7.63 29.33
CA PRO A 534 1.63 6.66 29.49
C PRO A 534 1.93 5.91 28.19
N THR A 535 3.21 5.65 27.93
CA THR A 535 3.69 4.94 26.75
C THR A 535 4.17 3.54 27.10
N SER A 536 3.87 2.57 26.23
CA SER A 536 4.39 1.21 26.34
C SER A 536 5.92 1.17 26.15
N ALA A 537 6.55 0.08 26.55
CA ALA A 537 7.97 -0.16 26.29
C ALA A 537 8.34 -0.02 24.81
N TYR A 538 7.46 -0.49 23.92
CA TYR A 538 7.72 -0.41 22.49
C TYR A 538 7.64 1.02 21.96
N GLN A 539 6.68 1.81 22.46
CA GLN A 539 6.57 3.23 22.14
C GLN A 539 7.73 4.04 22.75
N ASN A 540 8.23 3.68 23.94
CA ASN A 540 9.43 4.30 24.52
C ASN A 540 10.65 4.09 23.63
N TYR A 541 10.82 2.87 23.10
CA TYR A 541 11.87 2.57 22.13
C TYR A 541 11.75 3.46 20.89
N PHE A 542 10.54 3.68 20.35
CA PHE A 542 10.32 4.56 19.20
C PHE A 542 10.64 6.02 19.48
N LEU A 543 10.26 6.53 20.65
CA LEU A 543 10.58 7.89 21.07
C LEU A 543 12.09 8.11 21.21
N GLU A 544 12.85 7.08 21.57
CA GLU A 544 14.31 7.12 21.57
C GLU A 544 14.87 7.07 20.15
N LEU A 545 14.40 6.10 19.35
CA LEU A 545 14.85 5.88 17.98
C LEU A 545 14.61 7.11 17.10
N SER A 546 13.46 7.78 17.25
CA SER A 546 13.08 8.97 16.46
C SER A 546 14.04 10.16 16.66
N ASN A 547 14.83 10.19 17.73
CA ASN A 547 15.86 11.23 17.89
C ASN A 547 17.01 11.07 16.88
N THR A 548 17.28 9.83 16.45
CA THR A 548 18.36 9.50 15.51
C THR A 548 17.85 9.19 14.11
N TYR A 549 16.68 8.59 13.98
CA TYR A 549 15.96 8.35 12.73
C TYR A 549 14.57 8.97 12.82
N PRO A 550 14.44 10.30 12.65
CA PRO A 550 13.16 11.00 12.79
C PRO A 550 12.09 10.53 11.80
N VAL A 551 12.50 10.01 10.65
CA VAL A 551 11.61 9.50 9.61
C VAL A 551 12.09 8.11 9.19
N LEU A 552 11.18 7.14 9.18
CA LEU A 552 11.41 5.79 8.69
C LEU A 552 10.14 5.22 8.06
N SER A 553 10.17 4.99 6.76
CA SER A 553 9.06 4.42 5.98
C SER A 553 9.61 3.53 4.85
N ALA A 554 8.73 2.83 4.12
CA ALA A 554 9.14 2.12 2.91
C ALA A 554 9.68 3.05 1.81
N ALA A 555 9.31 4.33 1.80
CA ALA A 555 9.83 5.34 0.87
C ALA A 555 11.24 5.83 1.24
N GLY A 556 11.73 5.51 2.44
CA GLY A 556 13.08 5.82 2.90
C GLY A 556 13.13 6.32 4.35
N SER A 557 14.33 6.72 4.75
CA SER A 557 14.61 7.25 6.09
C SER A 557 15.35 8.58 6.04
N THR A 558 15.19 9.36 7.11
CA THR A 558 16.01 10.54 7.42
C THR A 558 16.87 10.22 8.63
N GLU A 559 18.15 10.59 8.59
CA GLU A 559 19.12 10.32 9.63
C GLU A 559 19.60 11.62 10.28
N ASN A 560 19.64 11.66 11.61
CA ASN A 560 20.29 12.73 12.37
C ASN A 560 21.74 12.34 12.73
N VAL A 561 22.51 13.33 13.19
CA VAL A 561 23.89 13.12 13.65
C VAL A 561 23.92 12.08 14.78
N GLY A 562 24.70 11.02 14.61
CA GLY A 562 24.80 9.92 15.57
C GLY A 562 23.91 8.70 15.29
N ALA A 563 23.23 8.67 14.14
CA ALA A 563 22.49 7.50 13.68
C ALA A 563 23.38 6.23 13.63
N ASN A 564 22.94 5.18 14.32
CA ASN A 564 23.60 3.87 14.32
C ASN A 564 22.74 2.86 13.55
N LYS A 565 23.34 2.14 12.60
CA LYS A 565 22.65 1.08 11.84
C LYS A 565 22.18 -0.08 12.72
N ASP A 566 22.85 -0.32 13.85
CA ASP A 566 22.43 -1.35 14.80
C ASP A 566 21.07 -1.05 15.42
N ALA A 567 20.70 0.23 15.53
CA ALA A 567 19.39 0.63 16.05
C ALA A 567 18.26 0.14 15.12
N LEU A 568 18.42 0.27 13.80
CA LEU A 568 17.45 -0.25 12.83
C LEU A 568 17.41 -1.79 12.85
N LEU A 569 18.54 -2.46 13.04
CA LEU A 569 18.57 -3.91 13.19
C LEU A 569 17.80 -4.35 14.45
N THR A 570 17.94 -3.62 15.56
CA THR A 570 17.15 -3.84 16.78
C THR A 570 15.67 -3.65 16.51
N TYR A 571 15.26 -2.57 15.85
CA TYR A 571 13.86 -2.35 15.48
C TYR A 571 13.32 -3.51 14.64
N ARG A 572 14.06 -3.93 13.61
CA ARG A 572 13.67 -5.07 12.76
C ARG A 572 13.51 -6.37 13.55
N LYS A 573 14.35 -6.62 14.57
CA LYS A 573 14.20 -7.78 15.48
C LYS A 573 12.95 -7.66 16.35
N LEU A 574 12.66 -6.48 16.89
CA LEU A 574 11.47 -6.23 17.71
C LEU A 574 10.18 -6.37 16.91
N GLN A 575 10.14 -5.80 15.70
CA GLN A 575 9.02 -5.94 14.78
C GLN A 575 8.79 -7.41 14.40
N TYR A 576 9.86 -8.15 14.07
CA TYR A 576 9.73 -9.58 13.78
C TYR A 576 9.16 -10.36 14.98
N TYR A 577 9.63 -10.06 16.19
CA TYR A 577 9.12 -10.68 17.42
C TYR A 577 7.61 -10.41 17.60
N ASN A 578 7.19 -9.15 17.48
CA ASN A 578 5.79 -8.74 17.63
C ASN A 578 4.86 -9.41 16.60
N LEU A 579 5.26 -9.44 15.33
CA LEU A 579 4.42 -9.98 14.25
C LEU A 579 4.34 -11.51 14.23
N PHE A 580 5.42 -12.21 14.58
CA PHE A 580 5.54 -13.63 14.25
C PHE A 580 5.76 -14.57 15.45
N GLU A 581 6.19 -14.08 16.61
CA GLU A 581 6.61 -14.97 17.70
C GLU A 581 6.06 -14.63 19.10
N ARG A 582 5.57 -13.41 19.33
CA ARG A 582 5.15 -12.97 20.67
C ARG A 582 4.07 -13.83 21.34
N ASN A 583 3.18 -14.47 20.56
CA ASN A 583 2.12 -15.34 21.07
C ASN A 583 2.35 -16.83 20.77
N LYS A 584 3.57 -17.23 20.40
CA LYS A 584 3.98 -18.64 20.32
C LYS A 584 4.62 -19.06 21.63
#